data_AF-A0A8B9QNK8-F1
#
_entry.id   AF-A0A8B9QNK8-F1
#
_cell.length_a   1.000
_cell.length_b   1.000
_cell.length_c   1.000
_cell.angle_alpha   90.00
_cell.angle_beta   90.00
_cell.angle_gamma   90.00
#
_symmetry.space_group_name_H-M   'P 1'
#
loop_
_entity.id
_entity.type
_entity.pdbx_description
1 polymer ?
#
loop_
_entity_poly.entity_id
_entity_poly.type
_entity_poly.pdbx_seq_one_letter_code
_entity_poly.pdbx_strand_id
1 'polypeptide(L)'
;MKLYYEATLTSERLLTCNSSPKGSVLFESGPRVLGQGFAFRRKQKIERKYRKLLKKERKINSPQDNQFVDTYPEHLKHLYLAEEERLKKQHKRQDDSVLSEEKLNIAVESVTTEEKFKKKTSNQKAKEEYEKIKAERAKKKEEAEKRRQQREEAQRLYKQKKMEAYKILSKKTKKGQPNLNLQMEFLLQKIQQNT
;
A
#
# COMPACT_ATOMS: atom_id res chain seq x y z
N MET A 1 -12.83 -27.34 39.72
CA MET A 1 -12.64 -26.55 40.96
C MET A 1 -12.64 -25.06 40.61
N LYS A 2 -13.83 -24.44 40.63
CA LYS A 2 -13.99 -22.98 40.51
C LYS A 2 -13.94 -22.43 41.92
N LEU A 3 -12.84 -21.78 42.30
CA LEU A 3 -12.77 -21.03 43.55
C LEU A 3 -13.14 -19.59 43.24
N TYR A 4 -14.42 -19.29 43.48
CA TYR A 4 -14.86 -17.94 43.82
C TYR A 4 -14.18 -17.56 45.13
N TYR A 5 -13.55 -16.39 45.20
CA TYR A 5 -13.38 -15.69 46.46
C TYR A 5 -13.65 -14.21 46.25
N GLU A 6 -14.55 -13.75 47.11
CA GLU A 6 -15.24 -12.47 47.10
C GLU A 6 -14.36 -11.38 47.72
N ALA A 7 -14.60 -10.15 47.29
CA ALA A 7 -14.01 -8.95 47.88
C ALA A 7 -14.71 -8.62 49.21
N THR A 8 -13.93 -8.44 50.28
CA THR A 8 -14.37 -7.72 51.48
C THR A 8 -13.52 -6.47 51.66
N LEU A 9 -14.15 -5.32 51.41
CA LEU A 9 -13.72 -4.01 51.89
C LEU A 9 -13.77 -4.00 53.43
N THR A 10 -12.68 -3.65 54.08
CA THR A 10 -12.67 -3.17 55.47
C THR A 10 -11.76 -1.96 55.60
N SER A 11 -12.42 -0.81 55.74
CA SER A 11 -12.15 0.33 56.64
C SER A 11 -10.72 0.67 57.07
N GLU A 12 -10.38 1.92 56.75
CA GLU A 12 -9.79 2.94 57.65
C GLU A 12 -8.37 2.72 58.20
N ARG A 13 -7.41 3.43 57.60
CA ARG A 13 -6.48 4.26 58.38
C ARG A 13 -6.00 5.45 57.57
N LEU A 14 -6.73 6.55 57.73
CA LEU A 14 -6.29 7.89 57.32
C LEU A 14 -5.09 8.27 58.18
N LEU A 15 -3.89 8.29 57.60
CA LEU A 15 -2.77 9.03 58.16
C LEU A 15 -2.79 10.42 57.53
N THR A 16 -3.32 11.36 58.31
CA THR A 16 -3.32 12.79 58.06
C THR A 16 -1.89 13.33 58.18
N CYS A 17 -1.23 13.61 57.06
CA CYS A 17 -0.06 14.48 57.05
C CYS A 17 -0.54 15.92 56.89
N ASN A 18 -0.57 16.64 58.00
CA ASN A 18 -0.81 18.07 58.06
C ASN A 18 0.37 18.82 57.42
N SER A 19 0.22 19.22 56.16
CA SER A 19 1.04 20.28 55.57
C SER A 19 0.15 21.50 55.35
N SER A 20 0.30 22.50 56.21
CA SER A 20 -0.41 23.77 56.14
C SER A 20 -0.29 24.42 54.75
N PRO A 21 -1.40 24.87 54.13
CA PRO A 21 -1.36 25.58 52.86
C PRO A 21 -1.01 27.05 53.10
N LYS A 22 0.13 27.50 52.57
CA LYS A 22 0.44 28.93 52.44
C LYS A 22 -0.10 29.41 51.09
N GLY A 23 -1.00 30.39 51.13
CA GLY A 23 -1.28 31.30 50.01
C GLY A 23 -2.50 30.94 49.15
N SER A 24 -3.67 31.43 49.54
CA SER A 24 -4.84 31.55 48.67
C SER A 24 -4.70 32.79 47.78
N VAL A 25 -4.37 32.61 46.51
CA VAL A 25 -4.66 33.60 45.46
C VAL A 25 -5.90 33.10 44.74
N LEU A 26 -7.05 33.69 45.08
CA LEU A 26 -8.31 33.48 44.37
C LEU A 26 -8.19 34.10 42.98
N PHE A 27 -7.80 33.30 41.99
CA PHE A 27 -8.08 33.60 40.60
C PHE A 27 -9.40 32.93 40.26
N GLU A 28 -10.49 33.71 40.23
CA GLU A 28 -11.77 33.23 39.75
C GLU A 28 -11.60 32.76 38.31
N SER A 29 -11.52 31.44 38.15
CA SER A 29 -11.56 30.80 36.85
C SER A 29 -12.98 30.29 36.65
N GLY A 30 -13.66 30.85 35.66
CA GLY A 30 -15.00 30.44 35.25
C GLY A 30 -15.11 28.94 34.99
N PRO A 31 -16.34 28.41 34.84
CA PRO A 31 -16.61 26.98 34.83
C PRO A 31 -15.87 26.28 33.69
N ARG A 32 -14.70 25.70 33.99
CA ARG A 32 -14.02 24.76 33.10
C ARG A 32 -14.86 23.48 33.11
N VAL A 33 -15.57 23.21 32.03
CA VAL A 33 -16.22 21.92 31.81
C VAL A 33 -15.14 20.83 31.93
N LEU A 34 -15.13 20.15 33.08
CA LEU A 34 -14.16 19.13 33.46
C LEU A 34 -14.19 18.01 32.41
N GLY A 35 -13.24 18.02 31.47
CA GLY A 35 -13.06 16.91 30.52
C GLY A 35 -12.65 17.28 29.09
N GLN A 36 -12.64 18.55 28.67
CA GLN A 36 -12.39 18.91 27.25
C GLN A 36 -11.01 19.55 26.97
N GLY A 37 -10.03 19.30 27.84
CA GLY A 37 -8.67 19.83 27.69
C GLY A 37 -7.83 19.17 26.58
N PHE A 38 -6.60 19.65 26.40
CA PHE A 38 -5.65 19.14 25.40
C PHE A 38 -5.41 17.62 25.50
N ALA A 39 -5.34 17.09 26.72
CA ALA A 39 -5.16 15.65 26.97
C ALA A 39 -6.32 14.81 26.38
N PHE A 40 -7.56 15.28 26.52
CA PHE A 40 -8.75 14.62 25.96
C PHE A 40 -8.74 14.64 24.43
N ARG A 41 -8.42 15.79 23.82
CA ARG A 41 -8.26 15.91 22.35
C ARG A 41 -7.17 14.98 21.82
N ARG A 42 -6.04 14.85 22.54
CA ARG A 42 -4.95 13.94 22.18
C ARG A 42 -5.37 12.48 22.29
N LYS A 43 -6.09 12.10 23.36
CA LYS A 43 -6.67 10.77 23.55
C LYS A 43 -7.62 10.39 22.42
N GLN A 44 -8.55 11.28 22.07
CA GLN A 44 -9.46 11.08 20.93
C GLN A 44 -8.71 10.92 19.59
N LYS A 45 -7.63 11.69 19.38
CA LYS A 45 -6.81 11.59 18.15
C LYS A 45 -6.10 10.24 18.06
N ILE A 46 -5.56 9.75 19.16
CA ILE A 46 -4.92 8.42 19.25
C ILE A 46 -5.96 7.32 19.00
N GLU A 47 -7.11 7.41 19.64
CA GLU A 47 -8.20 6.45 19.48
C GLU A 47 -8.72 6.38 18.04
N ARG A 48 -8.93 7.53 17.38
CA ARG A 48 -9.31 7.60 15.96
C ARG A 48 -8.27 6.94 15.06
N LYS A 49 -6.97 7.16 15.31
CA LYS A 49 -5.89 6.51 14.56
C LYS A 49 -5.91 5.00 14.76
N TYR A 50 -6.10 4.52 15.99
CA TYR A 50 -6.18 3.10 16.30
C TYR A 50 -7.38 2.42 15.62
N ARG A 51 -8.59 2.99 15.74
CA ARG A 51 -9.79 2.50 15.04
C ARG A 51 -9.60 2.46 13.52
N LYS A 52 -8.83 3.41 12.95
CA LYS A 52 -8.49 3.43 11.52
C LYS A 52 -7.58 2.26 11.12
N LEU A 53 -6.62 1.88 11.97
CA LEU A 53 -5.77 0.70 11.75
C LEU A 53 -6.59 -0.59 11.82
N LEU A 54 -7.43 -0.74 12.84
CA LEU A 54 -8.34 -1.89 12.97
C LEU A 54 -9.27 -2.05 11.76
N LYS A 55 -9.81 -0.94 11.22
CA LYS A 55 -10.63 -0.98 9.99
C LYS A 55 -9.84 -1.43 8.76
N LYS A 56 -8.54 -1.12 8.68
CA LYS A 56 -7.69 -1.58 7.58
C LYS A 56 -7.38 -3.06 7.71
N GLU A 57 -7.00 -3.51 8.90
CA GLU A 57 -6.76 -4.93 9.18
C GLU A 57 -8.01 -5.76 8.87
N ARG A 58 -9.20 -5.33 9.32
CA ARG A 58 -10.46 -6.01 8.98
C ARG A 58 -10.78 -6.03 7.50
N LYS A 59 -10.35 -5.04 6.70
CA LYS A 59 -10.53 -5.05 5.24
C LYS A 59 -9.56 -5.97 4.52
N ILE A 60 -8.36 -6.15 5.08
CA ILE A 60 -7.33 -7.04 4.54
C ILE A 60 -7.62 -8.50 4.93
N ASN A 61 -8.07 -8.71 6.17
CA ASN A 61 -8.44 -10.01 6.74
C ASN A 61 -9.93 -10.35 6.54
N SER A 62 -10.72 -9.46 5.92
CA SER A 62 -11.96 -9.92 5.31
C SER A 62 -11.49 -10.99 4.32
N PRO A 63 -11.98 -12.23 4.41
CA PRO A 63 -11.95 -13.05 3.22
C PRO A 63 -12.62 -12.16 2.18
N GLN A 64 -11.84 -11.65 1.23
CA GLN A 64 -12.47 -11.25 0.00
C GLN A 64 -13.11 -12.53 -0.48
N ASP A 65 -14.39 -12.48 -0.81
CA ASP A 65 -15.09 -13.48 -1.60
C ASP A 65 -14.46 -13.52 -3.01
N ASN A 66 -13.14 -13.76 -3.07
CA ASN A 66 -12.34 -14.06 -4.23
C ASN A 66 -12.39 -15.57 -4.53
N GLN A 67 -13.21 -16.31 -3.80
CA GLN A 67 -13.88 -17.45 -4.39
C GLN A 67 -15.09 -16.89 -5.14
N PHE A 68 -14.86 -16.49 -6.40
CA PHE A 68 -15.90 -16.62 -7.40
C PHE A 68 -16.18 -18.11 -7.50
N VAL A 69 -16.97 -18.65 -6.58
CA VAL A 69 -17.54 -19.96 -6.76
C VAL A 69 -18.52 -19.75 -7.90
N ASP A 70 -18.23 -20.34 -9.05
CA ASP A 70 -19.09 -20.34 -10.24
C ASP A 70 -20.36 -21.17 -10.00
N THR A 71 -20.92 -21.06 -8.79
CA THR A 71 -22.26 -21.53 -8.48
C THR A 71 -23.20 -20.50 -9.07
N TYR A 72 -23.49 -20.69 -10.35
CA TYR A 72 -24.49 -19.93 -11.05
C TYR A 72 -25.79 -19.90 -10.24
N PRO A 73 -26.36 -18.72 -9.97
CA PRO A 73 -27.68 -18.62 -9.39
C PRO A 73 -28.66 -19.45 -10.22
N GLU A 74 -29.38 -20.36 -9.58
CA GLU A 74 -30.18 -21.41 -10.24
C GLU A 74 -31.13 -20.88 -11.34
N HIS A 75 -31.62 -19.65 -11.14
CA HIS A 75 -32.54 -18.94 -12.04
C HIS A 75 -31.90 -18.40 -13.34
N LEU A 76 -30.59 -18.45 -13.50
CA LEU A 76 -29.89 -17.98 -14.70
C LEU A 76 -29.39 -19.13 -15.59
N LYS A 77 -29.48 -20.37 -15.10
CA LYS A 77 -29.06 -21.58 -15.83
C LYS A 77 -29.71 -21.68 -17.23
N HIS A 78 -30.94 -21.18 -17.37
CA HIS A 78 -31.70 -21.23 -18.63
C HIS A 78 -31.08 -20.36 -19.73
N LEU A 79 -30.53 -19.19 -19.37
CA LEU A 79 -29.87 -18.30 -20.33
C LEU A 79 -28.60 -18.95 -20.89
N TYR A 80 -27.86 -19.65 -20.03
CA TYR A 80 -26.63 -20.34 -20.43
C TYR A 80 -26.90 -21.55 -21.32
N LEU A 81 -27.90 -22.37 -20.96
CA LEU A 81 -28.33 -23.49 -21.82
C LEU A 81 -28.80 -23.01 -23.20
N ALA A 82 -29.50 -21.87 -23.27
CA ALA A 82 -29.91 -21.26 -24.53
C ALA A 82 -28.71 -20.75 -25.35
N GLU A 83 -27.70 -20.16 -24.71
CA GLU A 83 -26.47 -19.70 -25.36
C GLU A 83 -25.64 -20.87 -25.92
N GLU A 84 -25.47 -21.94 -25.12
CA GLU A 84 -24.78 -23.17 -25.55
C GLU A 84 -25.45 -23.82 -26.76
N GLU A 85 -26.77 -23.94 -26.76
CA GLU A 85 -27.51 -24.48 -27.91
C GLU A 85 -27.31 -23.64 -29.17
N ARG A 86 -27.30 -22.32 -29.02
CA ARG A 86 -27.11 -21.39 -30.14
C ARG A 86 -25.69 -21.50 -30.70
N LEU A 87 -24.68 -21.60 -29.83
CA LEU A 87 -23.28 -21.79 -30.22
C LEU A 87 -23.04 -23.15 -30.89
N LYS A 88 -23.60 -24.24 -30.37
CA LYS A 88 -23.53 -25.57 -31.02
C LYS A 88 -24.19 -25.55 -32.40
N LYS A 89 -25.31 -24.85 -32.56
CA LYS A 89 -25.95 -24.67 -33.88
C LYS A 89 -25.09 -23.83 -34.83
N GLN A 90 -24.33 -22.85 -34.33
CA GLN A 90 -23.40 -22.07 -35.14
C GLN A 90 -22.15 -22.85 -35.55
N HIS A 91 -21.52 -23.57 -34.62
CA HIS A 91 -20.38 -24.43 -34.91
C HIS A 91 -20.72 -25.51 -35.94
N LYS A 92 -21.86 -26.19 -35.81
CA LYS A 92 -22.34 -27.14 -36.83
C LYS A 92 -22.45 -26.50 -38.23
N ARG A 93 -22.93 -25.26 -38.32
CA ARG A 93 -23.02 -24.52 -39.59
C ARG A 93 -21.66 -24.03 -40.11
N GLN A 94 -20.69 -23.82 -39.22
CA GLN A 94 -19.32 -23.44 -39.58
C GLN A 94 -18.48 -24.63 -40.00
N ASP A 95 -18.60 -25.79 -39.36
CA ASP A 95 -17.90 -27.00 -39.76
C ASP A 95 -18.32 -27.43 -41.19
N ASP A 96 -19.59 -27.20 -41.53
CA ASP A 96 -20.11 -27.36 -42.91
C ASP A 96 -19.55 -26.31 -43.90
N SER A 97 -19.17 -25.10 -43.45
CA SER A 97 -18.57 -24.05 -44.31
C SER A 97 -17.04 -24.13 -44.42
N VAL A 98 -16.34 -24.57 -43.36
CA VAL A 98 -14.87 -24.73 -43.36
C VAL A 98 -14.43 -25.80 -44.35
N LEU A 99 -15.21 -26.88 -44.53
CA LEU A 99 -15.03 -27.87 -45.60
C LEU A 99 -15.15 -27.28 -47.02
N SER A 100 -15.81 -26.13 -47.17
CA SER A 100 -15.93 -25.40 -48.44
C SER A 100 -14.84 -24.32 -48.62
N GLU A 101 -14.34 -23.76 -47.51
CA GLU A 101 -13.31 -22.70 -47.50
C GLU A 101 -11.89 -23.27 -47.69
N GLU A 102 -11.60 -24.48 -47.20
CA GLU A 102 -10.32 -25.16 -47.43
C GLU A 102 -10.05 -25.43 -48.93
N LYS A 103 -11.11 -25.65 -49.72
CA LYS A 103 -11.01 -25.77 -51.18
C LYS A 103 -10.70 -24.44 -51.88
N LEU A 104 -10.98 -23.31 -51.24
CA LEU A 104 -10.76 -21.96 -51.80
C LEU A 104 -9.41 -21.37 -51.38
N ASN A 105 -8.85 -21.78 -50.24
CA ASN A 105 -7.61 -21.20 -49.69
C ASN A 105 -6.32 -21.68 -50.39
N ILE A 106 -6.31 -22.87 -51.02
CA ILE A 106 -5.15 -23.35 -51.80
C ILE A 106 -4.88 -22.49 -53.05
N ALA A 107 -5.89 -21.77 -53.55
CA ALA A 107 -5.78 -20.93 -54.75
C ALA A 107 -5.28 -19.49 -54.48
N VAL A 108 -5.13 -19.08 -53.21
CA VAL A 108 -4.90 -17.66 -52.84
C VAL A 108 -3.46 -17.37 -52.40
N GLU A 109 -2.63 -18.38 -52.13
CA GLU A 109 -1.26 -18.20 -51.60
C GLU A 109 -0.22 -17.68 -52.62
N SER A 110 -0.55 -17.49 -53.91
CA SER A 110 0.46 -17.17 -54.94
C SER A 110 0.47 -15.73 -55.46
N VAL A 111 -0.13 -14.76 -54.77
CA VAL A 111 -0.20 -13.38 -55.28
C VAL A 111 0.26 -12.37 -54.24
N THR A 112 1.56 -12.07 -54.26
CA THR A 112 2.13 -10.82 -53.74
C THR A 112 1.59 -9.66 -54.58
N THR A 113 0.50 -9.04 -54.14
CA THR A 113 0.05 -7.74 -54.64
C THR A 113 0.52 -6.64 -53.71
N GLU A 114 1.18 -5.64 -54.29
CA GLU A 114 1.47 -4.37 -53.64
C GLU A 114 0.15 -3.73 -53.18
N GLU A 115 -0.10 -3.78 -51.87
CA GLU A 115 -1.35 -3.32 -51.31
C GLU A 115 -1.39 -1.80 -51.29
N LYS A 116 -2.12 -1.23 -52.25
CA LYS A 116 -2.68 0.11 -52.13
C LYS A 116 -3.34 0.23 -50.75
N PHE A 117 -2.83 1.12 -49.89
CA PHE A 117 -3.27 1.33 -48.51
C PHE A 117 -4.80 1.42 -48.38
N LYS A 118 -5.47 0.28 -48.16
CA LYS A 118 -6.88 0.26 -47.83
C LYS A 118 -7.02 0.86 -46.44
N LYS A 119 -7.94 1.81 -46.28
CA LYS A 119 -8.18 2.47 -44.99
C LYS A 119 -8.55 1.39 -43.95
N LYS A 120 -7.78 1.31 -42.87
CA LYS A 120 -8.02 0.37 -41.77
C LYS A 120 -9.43 0.52 -41.22
N THR A 121 -10.10 -0.61 -40.94
CA THR A 121 -11.41 -0.61 -40.27
C THR A 121 -11.27 -0.10 -38.83
N SER A 122 -12.34 0.49 -38.29
CA SER A 122 -12.39 0.98 -36.90
C SER A 122 -11.95 -0.08 -35.88
N ASN A 123 -12.35 -1.34 -36.06
CA ASN A 123 -11.97 -2.43 -35.15
C ASN A 123 -10.45 -2.69 -35.17
N GLN A 124 -9.83 -2.65 -36.35
CA GLN A 124 -8.37 -2.79 -36.48
C GLN A 124 -7.63 -1.62 -35.81
N LYS A 125 -8.14 -0.38 -35.98
CA LYS A 125 -7.57 0.80 -35.31
C LYS A 125 -7.65 0.68 -33.79
N ALA A 126 -8.77 0.21 -33.25
CA ALA A 126 -8.93 0.00 -31.82
C ALA A 126 -7.93 -1.03 -31.25
N LYS A 127 -7.65 -2.11 -31.98
CA LYS A 127 -6.62 -3.09 -31.59
C LYS A 127 -5.22 -2.48 -31.55
N GLU A 128 -4.87 -1.68 -32.57
CA GLU A 128 -3.57 -1.00 -32.62
C GLU A 128 -3.41 0.03 -31.49
N GLU A 129 -4.46 0.80 -31.19
CA GLU A 129 -4.45 1.75 -30.07
C GLU A 129 -4.32 1.05 -28.71
N TYR A 130 -4.99 -0.08 -28.53
CA TYR A 130 -4.86 -0.88 -27.31
C TYR A 130 -3.42 -1.34 -27.08
N GLU A 131 -2.76 -1.88 -28.11
CA GLU A 131 -1.36 -2.32 -28.02
C GLU A 131 -0.40 -1.13 -27.75
N LYS A 132 -0.65 0.04 -28.36
CA LYS A 132 0.12 1.25 -28.07
C LYS A 132 -0.02 1.70 -26.61
N ILE A 133 -1.25 1.74 -26.10
CA ILE A 133 -1.53 2.11 -24.69
C ILE A 133 -0.88 1.09 -23.73
N LYS A 134 -0.93 -0.20 -24.07
CA LYS A 134 -0.29 -1.27 -23.30
C LYS A 134 1.24 -1.08 -23.25
N ALA A 135 1.86 -0.77 -24.39
CA ALA A 135 3.29 -0.50 -24.46
C ALA A 135 3.68 0.78 -23.69
N GLU A 136 2.88 1.84 -23.77
CA GLU A 136 3.10 3.08 -23.02
C GLU A 136 3.04 2.83 -21.51
N ARG A 137 2.03 2.09 -21.05
CA ARG A 137 1.89 1.70 -19.63
C ARG A 137 3.07 0.85 -19.15
N ALA A 138 3.58 -0.06 -19.97
CA ALA A 138 4.77 -0.85 -19.66
C ALA A 138 6.00 0.04 -19.49
N LYS A 139 6.27 0.93 -20.45
CA LYS A 139 7.39 1.89 -20.37
C LYS A 139 7.29 2.79 -19.13
N LYS A 140 6.10 3.31 -18.83
CA LYS A 140 5.84 4.14 -17.64
C LYS A 140 6.08 3.36 -16.33
N LYS A 141 5.74 2.08 -16.31
CA LYS A 141 5.98 1.20 -15.15
C LYS A 141 7.49 0.98 -14.93
N GLU A 142 8.23 0.70 -15.99
CA GLU A 142 9.69 0.52 -15.93
C GLU A 142 10.40 1.81 -15.48
N GLU A 143 9.99 2.96 -16.00
CA GLU A 143 10.56 4.25 -15.58
C GLU A 143 10.27 4.54 -14.10
N ALA A 144 9.05 4.27 -13.64
CA ALA A 144 8.68 4.43 -12.23
C ALA A 144 9.49 3.50 -11.31
N GLU A 145 9.77 2.27 -11.76
CA GLU A 145 10.60 1.32 -11.04
C GLU A 145 12.05 1.78 -10.94
N LYS A 146 12.65 2.24 -12.05
CA LYS A 146 14.00 2.83 -12.04
C LYS A 146 14.08 4.03 -11.09
N ARG A 147 13.08 4.92 -11.12
CA ARG A 147 13.01 6.07 -10.20
C ARG A 147 12.86 5.66 -8.75
N ARG A 148 12.14 4.56 -8.49
CA ARG A 148 12.02 3.97 -7.15
C ARG A 148 13.36 3.42 -6.68
N GLN A 149 14.07 2.65 -7.51
CA GLN A 149 15.39 2.10 -7.21
C GLN A 149 16.39 3.21 -6.87
N GLN A 150 16.48 4.25 -7.71
CA GLN A 150 17.35 5.40 -7.46
C GLN A 150 17.06 6.09 -6.11
N ARG A 151 15.77 6.24 -5.74
CA ARG A 151 15.39 6.81 -4.44
C ARG A 151 15.79 5.91 -3.28
N GLU A 152 15.59 4.60 -3.42
CA GLU A 152 15.94 3.62 -2.39
C GLU A 152 17.47 3.55 -2.20
N GLU A 153 18.23 3.54 -3.29
CA GLU A 153 19.69 3.59 -3.29
C GLU A 153 20.21 4.88 -2.65
N ALA A 154 19.69 6.04 -3.06
CA ALA A 154 20.06 7.33 -2.46
C ALA A 154 19.77 7.36 -0.94
N GLN A 155 18.65 6.81 -0.50
CA GLN A 155 18.33 6.69 0.92
C GLN A 155 19.27 5.73 1.66
N ARG A 156 19.63 4.59 1.04
CA ARG A 156 20.59 3.65 1.62
C ARG A 156 21.96 4.29 1.79
N LEU A 157 22.46 4.95 0.75
CA LEU A 157 23.73 5.67 0.79
C LEU A 157 23.74 6.77 1.86
N TYR A 158 22.66 7.56 1.95
CA TYR A 158 22.52 8.57 3.00
C TYR A 158 22.58 7.95 4.41
N LYS A 159 21.85 6.85 4.63
CA LYS A 159 21.84 6.15 5.92
C LYS A 159 23.22 5.58 6.26
N GLN A 160 23.91 4.98 5.29
CA GLN A 160 25.26 4.45 5.48
C GLN A 160 26.23 5.56 5.89
N LYS A 161 26.32 6.64 5.10
CA LYS A 161 27.15 7.82 5.41
C LYS A 161 26.83 8.40 6.79
N LYS A 162 25.54 8.47 7.14
CA LYS A 162 25.10 8.95 8.45
C LYS A 162 25.58 8.03 9.58
N MET A 163 25.49 6.71 9.41
CA MET A 163 25.94 5.73 10.40
C MET A 163 27.46 5.74 10.55
N GLU A 164 28.21 5.86 9.46
CA GLU A 164 29.67 5.98 9.47
C GLU A 164 30.13 7.25 10.19
N ALA A 165 29.54 8.40 9.84
CA ALA A 165 29.82 9.66 10.53
C ALA A 165 29.49 9.57 12.02
N TYR A 166 28.33 9.01 12.37
CA TYR A 166 27.96 8.79 13.76
C TYR A 166 28.97 7.89 14.49
N LYS A 167 29.42 6.80 13.85
CA LYS A 167 30.41 5.87 14.43
C LYS A 167 31.75 6.55 14.71
N ILE A 168 32.18 7.49 13.87
CA ILE A 168 33.41 8.26 14.09
C ILE A 168 33.20 9.28 15.22
N LEU A 169 32.13 10.07 15.14
CA LEU A 169 31.87 11.18 16.07
C LEU A 169 31.45 10.74 17.47
N SER A 170 30.82 9.57 17.61
CA SER A 170 30.35 9.03 18.90
C SER A 170 31.42 8.31 19.72
N LYS A 171 32.62 8.09 19.16
CA LYS A 171 33.73 7.44 19.88
C LYS A 171 34.20 8.29 21.06
N LYS A 172 34.38 7.61 22.19
CA LYS A 172 34.82 8.19 23.45
C LYS A 172 36.04 7.44 23.99
N THR A 173 36.87 8.13 24.78
CA THR A 173 38.00 7.54 25.50
C THR A 173 37.50 6.68 26.66
N LYS A 174 38.40 5.89 27.30
CA LYS A 174 38.06 5.07 28.48
C LYS A 174 37.43 5.89 29.62
N LYS A 175 37.74 7.20 29.69
CA LYS A 175 37.19 8.15 30.67
C LYS A 175 35.88 8.82 30.21
N GLY A 176 35.31 8.41 29.08
CA GLY A 176 34.05 8.94 28.54
C GLY A 176 34.17 10.28 27.80
N GLN A 177 35.37 10.83 27.65
CA GLN A 177 35.60 12.08 26.92
C GLN A 177 35.52 11.84 25.40
N PRO A 178 35.03 12.80 24.59
CA PRO A 178 35.03 12.68 23.14
C PRO A 178 36.46 12.57 22.60
N ASN A 179 36.66 11.73 21.57
CA ASN A 179 37.96 11.61 20.92
C ASN A 179 38.13 12.70 19.84
N LEU A 180 38.76 13.82 20.21
CA LEU A 180 38.91 15.00 19.35
C LEU A 180 39.70 14.73 18.08
N ASN A 181 40.72 13.88 18.12
CA ASN A 181 41.57 13.60 16.96
C ASN A 181 40.74 13.02 15.80
N LEU A 182 39.86 12.06 16.09
CA LEU A 182 38.96 11.46 15.08
C LEU A 182 37.92 12.45 14.54
N GLN A 183 37.45 13.38 15.38
CA GLN A 183 36.51 14.43 14.96
C GLN A 183 37.21 15.45 14.04
N MET A 184 38.47 15.79 14.35
CA MET A 184 39.31 16.66 13.54
C MET A 184 39.62 16.05 12.17
N GLU A 185 40.00 14.77 12.11
CA GLU A 185 40.23 14.06 10.84
C GLU A 185 38.99 14.07 9.95
N PHE A 186 37.82 13.76 10.52
CA PHE A 186 36.55 13.79 9.79
C PHE A 186 36.22 15.19 9.26
N LEU A 187 36.50 16.25 10.03
CA LEU A 187 36.29 17.62 9.62
C LEU A 187 37.23 18.03 8.48
N LEU A 188 38.52 17.70 8.57
CA LEU A 188 39.51 17.97 7.53
C LEU A 188 39.13 17.28 6.21
N GLN A 189 38.71 16.01 6.28
CA GLN A 189 38.20 15.27 5.11
C GLN A 189 37.01 15.99 4.46
N LYS A 190 36.09 16.53 5.27
CA LYS A 190 34.92 17.25 4.76
C LYS A 190 35.30 18.58 4.11
N ILE A 191 36.31 19.29 4.63
CA ILE A 191 36.81 20.52 4.02
C ILE A 191 37.43 20.21 2.65
N GLN A 192 38.29 19.19 2.56
CA GLN A 192 38.94 18.76 1.31
C GLN A 192 37.94 18.28 0.24
N GLN A 193 36.79 17.73 0.64
CA GLN A 193 35.74 17.31 -0.29
C GLN A 193 34.87 18.46 -0.80
N ASN A 194 34.87 19.60 -0.10
CA ASN A 194 34.08 20.78 -0.45
C ASN A 194 34.90 21.85 -1.18
N THR A 195 36.22 21.72 -1.20
CA THR A 195 37.15 22.47 -2.05
C THR A 195 37.22 21.85 -3.43
#